data_AF-A0AB39IDP1-F1
#
_entry.id   AF-A0AB39IDP1-F1
#
_cell.length_a   1.000
_cell.length_b   1.000
_cell.length_c   1.000
_cell.angle_alpha   90.00
_cell.angle_beta   90.00
_cell.angle_gamma   90.00
#
_symmetry.space_group_name_H-M   'P 1'
#
loop_
_entity.id
_entity.type
_entity.pdbx_description
1 polymer ?
#
loop_
_entity_poly.entity_id
_entity_poly.type
_entity_poly.pdbx_seq_one_letter_code
_entity_poly.pdbx_strand_id
1 'polypeptide(L)'
;MRIKPSSFFKFVAFERKDILKNGRIRFSPIGQFNDPFELEPVITPLSRTFLEFISRLSEEEIDNIKYSEEDMVFASERERRLDEYQKIYKEKISRYGVLSLTSNDNINPFLSVSVPEKKDPRTNILMWSHYAKSHSGFVIEFDAEFIPSLEIVKVEYSNNRDYLTFEDIDDSNFQRIFYRKSKEWGYEQEYRAVLPLSEASKVIDEKIHLFDFNKKNIRSITFGCMMDEEKKQEIIDLIECDDEFGVVDFNHALLNDEDFCLQFYDTSGSWTNHPSPFGFKIVRTIPQQKKL
;
A
#
# COMPACT_ATOMS: atom_id res chain seq x y z
N MET A 1 21.85 -8.70 0.66
CA MET A 1 20.45 -8.97 0.25
C MET A 1 19.54 -8.15 1.14
N ARG A 2 18.70 -7.27 0.60
CA ARG A 2 17.59 -6.71 1.37
C ARG A 2 16.56 -7.82 1.54
N ILE A 3 16.22 -8.16 2.78
CA ILE A 3 15.24 -9.20 3.10
C ILE A 3 13.88 -8.65 2.66
N LYS A 4 13.18 -9.33 1.74
CA LYS A 4 11.80 -8.97 1.40
C LYS A 4 10.89 -9.38 2.58
N PRO A 5 9.89 -8.56 2.96
CA PRO A 5 8.95 -8.96 4.00
C PRO A 5 8.19 -10.22 3.62
N SER A 6 7.96 -11.10 4.60
CA SER A 6 7.17 -12.33 4.40
C SER A 6 5.66 -12.14 4.56
N SER A 7 5.24 -10.99 5.11
CA SER A 7 3.85 -10.64 5.39
C SER A 7 3.52 -9.27 4.83
N PHE A 8 2.34 -9.13 4.24
CA PHE A 8 1.80 -7.87 3.75
C PHE A 8 0.39 -7.66 4.28
N PHE A 9 0.08 -6.43 4.67
CA PHE A 9 -1.22 -6.11 5.27
C PHE A 9 -2.07 -5.25 4.35
N LYS A 10 -3.39 -5.49 4.39
CA LYS A 10 -4.39 -4.63 3.77
C LYS A 10 -5.44 -4.23 4.79
N PHE A 11 -5.51 -2.93 5.08
CA PHE A 11 -6.55 -2.33 5.90
C PHE A 11 -7.78 -2.10 5.04
N VAL A 12 -8.94 -2.55 5.52
CA VAL A 12 -10.19 -2.46 4.78
C VAL A 12 -11.38 -2.21 5.69
N ALA A 13 -12.40 -1.56 5.13
CA ALA A 13 -13.72 -1.45 5.74
C ALA A 13 -14.44 -2.82 5.76
N PHE A 14 -15.40 -2.99 6.67
CA PHE A 14 -16.20 -4.22 6.78
C PHE A 14 -16.89 -4.62 5.46
N GLU A 15 -17.37 -3.65 4.69
CA GLU A 15 -18.02 -3.87 3.40
C GLU A 15 -17.11 -4.61 2.41
N ARG A 16 -15.79 -4.59 2.64
CA ARG A 16 -14.79 -5.29 1.83
C ARG A 16 -14.53 -6.75 2.24
N LYS A 17 -15.40 -7.35 3.06
CA LYS A 17 -15.43 -8.81 3.29
C LYS A 17 -15.59 -9.61 1.99
N ASP A 18 -15.99 -8.97 0.89
CA ASP A 18 -16.00 -9.55 -0.45
C ASP A 18 -14.62 -10.05 -0.92
N ILE A 19 -13.52 -9.45 -0.42
CA ILE A 19 -12.16 -9.91 -0.69
C ILE A 19 -11.97 -11.34 -0.18
N LEU A 20 -12.39 -11.60 1.06
CA LEU A 20 -12.30 -12.91 1.71
C LEU A 20 -13.25 -13.88 1.02
N LYS A 21 -14.51 -13.49 0.82
CA LYS A 21 -15.54 -14.35 0.21
C LYS A 21 -15.14 -14.85 -1.17
N ASN A 22 -14.62 -13.96 -2.01
CA ASN A 22 -14.40 -14.25 -3.42
C ASN A 22 -12.95 -14.62 -3.76
N GLY A 23 -12.00 -14.51 -2.81
CA GLY A 23 -10.57 -14.74 -3.10
C GLY A 23 -10.03 -13.77 -4.16
N ARG A 24 -10.54 -12.53 -4.19
CA ARG A 24 -10.22 -11.53 -5.22
C ARG A 24 -9.83 -10.19 -4.62
N ILE A 25 -8.77 -9.59 -5.13
CA ILE A 25 -8.29 -8.29 -4.68
C ILE A 25 -8.23 -7.30 -5.84
N ARG A 26 -8.50 -6.02 -5.52
CA ARG A 26 -8.57 -4.95 -6.51
C ARG A 26 -7.18 -4.37 -6.77
N PHE A 27 -6.84 -4.23 -8.05
CA PHE A 27 -5.77 -3.37 -8.52
C PHE A 27 -6.41 -2.08 -9.07
N SER A 28 -6.03 -0.93 -8.49
CA SER A 28 -6.64 0.36 -8.81
C SER A 28 -5.91 1.02 -10.00
N PRO A 29 -6.64 1.52 -11.02
CA PRO A 29 -6.04 2.34 -12.07
C PRO A 29 -5.65 3.73 -11.53
N ILE A 30 -4.88 4.48 -12.33
CA ILE A 30 -4.56 5.89 -12.09
C ILE A 30 -5.81 6.74 -11.77
N GLY A 31 -5.65 7.72 -10.88
CA GLY A 31 -6.70 8.67 -10.51
C GLY A 31 -7.72 8.16 -9.48
N GLN A 32 -7.51 6.95 -8.93
CA GLN A 32 -8.37 6.37 -7.88
C GLN A 32 -7.67 6.21 -6.53
N PHE A 33 -6.63 7.00 -6.30
CA PHE A 33 -5.87 7.04 -5.06
C PHE A 33 -6.31 8.22 -4.19
N ASN A 34 -5.94 8.20 -2.92
CA ASN A 34 -6.27 9.26 -1.97
C ASN A 34 -5.47 10.55 -2.22
N ASP A 35 -4.28 10.43 -2.80
CA ASP A 35 -3.40 11.54 -3.12
C ASP A 35 -3.54 11.92 -4.62
N PRO A 36 -3.95 13.16 -4.95
CA PRO A 36 -4.08 13.60 -6.33
C PRO A 36 -2.74 13.72 -7.07
N PHE A 37 -1.60 13.69 -6.37
CA PHE A 37 -0.26 13.68 -6.95
C PHE A 37 0.27 12.26 -7.21
N GLU A 38 -0.46 11.23 -6.79
CA GLU A 38 -0.05 9.85 -6.96
C GLU A 38 -0.08 9.42 -8.42
N LEU A 39 1.04 8.87 -8.91
CA LEU A 39 1.23 8.52 -10.32
C LEU A 39 1.15 9.71 -11.30
N GLU A 40 1.34 10.95 -10.83
CA GLU A 40 1.28 12.17 -11.65
C GLU A 40 2.67 12.86 -11.70
N PRO A 41 3.60 12.42 -12.56
CA PRO A 41 4.93 12.99 -12.68
C PRO A 41 4.92 14.38 -13.32
N VAL A 42 6.05 15.07 -13.26
CA VAL A 42 6.26 16.30 -14.04
C VAL A 42 6.75 15.90 -15.43
N ILE A 43 5.93 16.09 -16.45
CA ILE A 43 6.37 15.91 -17.84
C ILE A 43 7.11 17.18 -18.26
N THR A 44 8.37 17.02 -18.69
CA THR A 44 9.26 18.14 -19.01
C THR A 44 9.59 18.18 -20.49
N PRO A 45 9.71 19.39 -21.10
CA PRO A 45 10.17 19.54 -22.47
C PRO A 45 11.66 19.21 -22.63
N LEU A 46 12.40 19.06 -21.54
CA LEU A 46 13.83 18.75 -21.58
C LEU A 46 14.08 17.31 -22.05
N SER A 47 15.25 17.08 -22.66
CA SER A 47 15.68 15.74 -23.07
C SER A 47 16.37 15.01 -21.92
N ARG A 48 16.36 13.67 -21.96
CA ARG A 48 17.06 12.82 -20.97
C ARG A 48 18.54 13.20 -20.87
N THR A 49 19.22 13.37 -22.00
CA THR A 49 20.63 13.76 -22.07
C THR A 49 20.90 15.12 -21.41
N PHE A 50 20.00 16.09 -21.61
CA PHE A 50 20.15 17.41 -20.99
C PHE A 50 19.95 17.34 -19.47
N LEU A 51 18.95 16.60 -18.98
CA LEU A 51 18.76 16.38 -17.55
C LEU A 51 19.96 15.70 -16.89
N GLU A 52 20.54 14.69 -17.56
CA GLU A 52 21.76 14.03 -17.10
C GLU A 52 22.96 14.97 -17.08
N PHE A 53 23.09 15.84 -18.09
CA PHE A 53 24.13 16.85 -18.15
C PHE A 53 24.03 17.83 -16.99
N ILE A 54 22.87 18.48 -16.78
CA ILE A 54 22.70 19.47 -15.71
C ILE A 54 22.82 18.85 -14.31
N SER A 55 22.48 17.57 -14.14
CA SER A 55 22.59 16.88 -12.85
C SER A 55 24.03 16.75 -12.33
N ARG A 56 25.03 16.96 -13.19
CA ARG A 56 26.46 16.87 -12.89
C ARG A 56 27.11 18.23 -12.64
N LEU A 57 26.36 19.32 -12.82
CA LEU A 57 26.83 20.69 -12.69
C LEU A 57 26.48 21.27 -11.32
N SER A 58 27.31 22.20 -10.85
CA SER A 58 27.00 23.08 -9.73
C SER A 58 25.98 24.16 -10.13
N GLU A 59 25.35 24.79 -9.15
CA GLU A 59 24.40 25.90 -9.39
C GLU A 59 25.04 27.04 -10.20
N GLU A 60 26.28 27.41 -9.88
CA GLU A 60 27.03 28.45 -10.62
C GLU A 60 27.29 28.04 -12.08
N GLU A 61 27.57 26.77 -12.35
CA GLU A 61 27.75 26.28 -13.71
C GLU A 61 26.43 26.27 -14.49
N ILE A 62 25.31 25.95 -13.83
CA ILE A 62 23.96 25.97 -14.42
C ILE A 62 23.59 27.39 -14.85
N ASP A 63 23.81 28.38 -13.99
CA ASP A 63 23.49 29.79 -14.26
C ASP A 63 24.30 30.36 -15.45
N ASN A 64 25.47 29.77 -15.72
CA ASN A 64 26.36 30.18 -16.80
C ASN A 64 26.18 29.38 -18.11
N ILE A 65 25.22 28.44 -18.17
CA ILE A 65 24.93 27.68 -19.40
C ILE A 65 24.49 28.64 -20.50
N LYS A 66 25.15 28.55 -21.66
CA LYS A 66 24.75 29.26 -22.88
C LYS A 66 23.99 28.32 -23.80
N TYR A 67 22.76 28.69 -24.11
CA TYR A 67 21.91 27.96 -25.04
C TYR A 67 22.12 28.45 -26.47
N SER A 68 22.25 27.53 -27.42
CA SER A 68 22.23 27.86 -28.84
C SER A 68 20.81 28.16 -29.32
N GLU A 69 20.68 28.76 -30.50
CA GLU A 69 19.36 28.92 -31.15
C GLU A 69 18.69 27.56 -31.40
N GLU A 70 19.47 26.53 -31.72
CA GLU A 70 18.97 25.17 -31.93
C GLU A 70 18.36 24.60 -30.64
N ASP A 71 19.02 24.79 -29.48
CA ASP A 71 18.50 24.36 -28.18
C ASP A 71 17.17 25.05 -27.84
N MET A 72 17.08 26.35 -28.12
CA MET A 72 15.87 27.14 -27.89
C MET A 72 14.71 26.68 -28.78
N VAL A 73 14.98 26.44 -30.07
CA VAL A 73 13.97 25.93 -31.01
C VAL A 73 13.50 24.53 -30.60
N PHE A 74 14.43 23.64 -30.23
CA PHE A 74 14.13 22.30 -29.78
C PHE A 74 13.24 22.30 -28.52
N ALA A 75 13.60 23.09 -27.51
CA ALA A 75 12.81 23.21 -26.28
C ALA A 75 11.43 23.82 -26.55
N SER A 76 11.33 24.86 -27.40
CA SER A 76 10.06 25.49 -27.73
C SER A 76 9.09 24.54 -28.46
N GLU A 77 9.60 23.70 -29.35
CA GLU A 77 8.77 22.72 -30.05
C GLU A 77 8.22 21.65 -29.09
N ARG A 78 9.04 21.21 -28.13
CA ARG A 78 8.58 20.26 -27.10
C ARG A 78 7.60 20.88 -26.13
N GLU A 79 7.82 22.14 -25.74
CA GLU A 79 6.87 22.89 -24.89
C GLU A 79 5.46 22.90 -25.50
N ARG A 80 5.35 23.11 -26.82
CA ARG A 80 4.08 23.09 -27.55
C ARG A 80 3.37 21.73 -27.55
N ARG A 81 4.12 20.64 -27.32
CA ARG A 81 3.63 19.25 -27.33
C ARG A 81 3.44 18.67 -25.92
N LEU A 82 3.59 19.47 -24.86
CA LEU A 82 3.45 18.98 -23.49
C LEU A 82 2.09 18.33 -23.22
N ASP A 83 1.00 18.97 -23.65
CA ASP A 83 -0.35 18.45 -23.46
C ASP A 83 -0.59 17.14 -24.21
N GLU A 84 0.04 16.98 -25.39
CA GLU A 84 0.01 15.74 -26.17
C GLU A 84 0.70 14.62 -25.39
N TYR A 85 1.91 14.86 -24.89
CA TYR A 85 2.67 13.87 -24.13
C TYR A 85 2.04 13.54 -22.77
N GLN A 86 1.38 14.50 -22.13
CA GLN A 86 0.55 14.22 -20.95
C GLN A 86 -0.58 13.23 -21.25
N LYS A 87 -1.24 13.37 -22.41
CA LYS A 87 -2.28 12.41 -22.84
C LYS A 87 -1.68 11.04 -23.15
N ILE A 88 -0.59 10.99 -23.92
CA ILE A 88 0.09 9.72 -24.25
C ILE A 88 0.52 8.99 -22.96
N TYR A 89 1.10 9.72 -22.01
CA TYR A 89 1.46 9.15 -20.72
C TYR A 89 0.24 8.58 -19.98
N LYS A 90 -0.85 9.35 -19.87
CA LYS A 90 -2.10 8.91 -19.24
C LYS A 90 -2.71 7.68 -19.92
N GLU A 91 -2.67 7.60 -21.24
CA GLU A 91 -3.09 6.43 -22.01
C GLU A 91 -2.22 5.20 -21.78
N LYS A 92 -0.90 5.38 -21.59
CA LYS A 92 0.01 4.27 -21.29
C LYS A 92 -0.15 3.77 -19.86
N ILE A 93 -0.20 4.68 -18.88
CA ILE A 93 -0.27 4.29 -17.46
C ILE A 93 -1.64 3.74 -17.06
N SER A 94 -2.74 4.20 -17.69
CA SER A 94 -4.09 3.69 -17.43
C SER A 94 -4.28 2.21 -17.78
N ARG A 95 -3.34 1.60 -18.50
CA ARG A 95 -3.33 0.15 -18.79
C ARG A 95 -2.92 -0.69 -17.60
N TYR A 96 -2.36 -0.09 -16.56
CA TYR A 96 -1.85 -0.76 -15.37
C TYR A 96 -2.71 -0.47 -14.15
N GLY A 97 -2.84 -1.48 -13.30
CA GLY A 97 -3.43 -1.36 -11.98
C GLY A 97 -2.37 -1.49 -10.91
N VAL A 98 -2.59 -0.83 -9.78
CA VAL A 98 -1.72 -0.87 -8.61
C VAL A 98 -2.47 -1.47 -7.44
N LEU A 99 -1.85 -2.47 -6.82
CA LEU A 99 -2.25 -2.98 -5.50
C LEU A 99 -1.32 -2.40 -4.44
N SER A 100 -1.86 -1.53 -3.59
CA SER A 100 -1.17 -1.00 -2.42
C SER A 100 -1.33 -1.93 -1.22
N LEU A 101 -0.22 -2.34 -0.62
CA LEU A 101 -0.10 -3.11 0.61
C LEU A 101 0.80 -2.36 1.58
N THR A 102 0.75 -2.69 2.86
CA THR A 102 1.69 -2.14 3.86
C THR A 102 2.52 -3.24 4.47
N SER A 103 3.82 -2.99 4.65
CA SER A 103 4.75 -3.92 5.27
C SER A 103 6.04 -3.24 5.73
N ASN A 104 6.92 -3.96 6.44
CA ASN A 104 8.31 -3.61 6.71
C ASN A 104 9.13 -4.83 7.15
N ASP A 105 10.44 -4.65 7.24
CA ASP A 105 11.40 -5.75 7.47
C ASP A 105 11.41 -6.26 8.93
N ASN A 106 10.73 -5.57 9.85
CA ASN A 106 10.71 -5.87 11.30
C ASN A 106 9.31 -6.23 11.81
N ILE A 107 8.39 -6.62 10.92
CA ILE A 107 7.06 -7.06 11.33
C ILE A 107 7.17 -8.37 12.11
N ASN A 108 6.53 -8.41 13.27
CA ASN A 108 6.28 -9.66 13.98
C ASN A 108 4.96 -10.27 13.45
N PRO A 109 4.97 -11.33 12.63
CA PRO A 109 3.73 -11.91 12.12
C PRO A 109 2.84 -12.45 13.25
N PHE A 110 3.43 -12.94 14.35
CA PHE A 110 2.71 -13.55 15.46
C PHE A 110 2.45 -12.55 16.58
N LEU A 111 1.33 -11.82 16.47
CA LEU A 111 0.90 -10.95 17.56
C LEU A 111 0.78 -11.76 18.86
N SER A 112 0.15 -12.94 18.84
CA SER A 112 -0.05 -13.82 20.02
C SER A 112 1.18 -14.07 20.91
N VAL A 113 2.41 -13.93 20.39
CA VAL A 113 3.65 -14.33 21.06
C VAL A 113 4.51 -13.16 21.52
N SER A 114 4.41 -11.98 20.88
CA SER A 114 5.32 -10.86 21.20
C SER A 114 4.75 -9.48 20.85
N VAL A 115 5.21 -8.49 21.61
CA VAL A 115 4.86 -7.07 21.48
C VAL A 115 5.22 -6.61 20.06
N PRO A 116 4.27 -6.10 19.26
CA PRO A 116 4.60 -5.52 17.97
C PRO A 116 5.48 -4.29 18.17
N GLU A 117 6.51 -4.19 17.32
CA GLU A 117 7.35 -3.00 17.25
C GLU A 117 6.51 -1.76 16.95
N LYS A 118 6.93 -0.60 17.44
CA LYS A 118 6.24 0.69 17.17
C LYS A 118 6.11 1.01 15.67
N LYS A 119 6.96 0.39 14.84
CA LYS A 119 6.94 0.53 13.39
C LYS A 119 5.99 -0.45 12.69
N ASP A 120 5.40 -1.41 13.39
CA ASP A 120 4.42 -2.33 12.81
C ASP A 120 3.23 -1.54 12.24
N PRO A 121 2.86 -1.71 10.96
CA PRO A 121 1.75 -0.98 10.37
C PRO A 121 0.43 -1.16 11.13
N ARG A 122 0.21 -2.32 11.75
CA ARG A 122 -0.99 -2.60 12.57
C ARG A 122 -1.08 -1.68 13.79
N THR A 123 0.05 -1.18 14.31
CA THR A 123 0.04 -0.22 15.43
C THR A 123 -0.26 1.22 14.98
N ASN A 124 -0.24 1.50 13.66
CA ASN A 124 -0.40 2.84 13.14
C ASN A 124 -1.88 3.28 13.12
N ILE A 125 -2.25 4.17 14.04
CA ILE A 125 -3.62 4.69 14.17
C ILE A 125 -4.12 5.46 12.94
N LEU A 126 -3.24 6.08 12.16
CA LEU A 126 -3.62 6.77 10.92
C LEU A 126 -4.03 5.77 9.84
N MET A 127 -3.37 4.60 9.77
CA MET A 127 -3.76 3.52 8.85
C MET A 127 -5.17 3.02 9.15
N TRP A 128 -5.48 2.79 10.44
CA TRP A 128 -6.82 2.42 10.86
C TRP A 128 -7.86 3.51 10.58
N SER A 129 -7.48 4.78 10.79
CA SER A 129 -8.36 5.93 10.58
C SER A 129 -8.76 6.08 9.11
N HIS A 130 -7.79 6.02 8.19
CA HIS A 130 -8.00 6.24 6.77
C HIS A 130 -8.53 5.02 6.03
N TYR A 131 -7.99 3.82 6.32
CA TYR A 131 -8.19 2.65 5.46
C TYR A 131 -9.10 1.58 6.06
N ALA A 132 -9.29 1.58 7.39
CA ALA A 132 -10.17 0.65 8.09
C ALA A 132 -11.40 1.36 8.68
N LYS A 133 -11.97 2.31 7.93
CA LYS A 133 -13.22 3.02 8.26
C LYS A 133 -13.24 3.53 9.71
N SER A 134 -12.25 4.35 10.06
CA SER A 134 -12.13 4.92 11.41
C SER A 134 -12.13 3.85 12.51
N HIS A 135 -11.24 2.85 12.37
CA HIS A 135 -11.07 1.72 13.30
C HIS A 135 -12.24 0.72 13.38
N SER A 136 -13.29 0.84 12.55
CA SER A 136 -14.44 -0.10 12.52
C SER A 136 -14.31 -1.23 11.49
N GLY A 137 -13.24 -1.21 10.69
CA GLY A 137 -12.88 -2.24 9.73
C GLY A 137 -11.93 -3.30 10.30
N PHE A 138 -11.21 -3.96 9.41
CA PHE A 138 -10.28 -5.04 9.74
C PHE A 138 -9.05 -5.01 8.83
N VAL A 139 -8.03 -5.76 9.21
CA VAL A 139 -6.77 -5.94 8.48
C VAL A 139 -6.66 -7.37 8.03
N ILE A 140 -6.35 -7.58 6.76
CA ILE A 140 -6.01 -8.89 6.20
C ILE A 140 -4.48 -8.99 6.13
N GLU A 141 -3.90 -10.03 6.71
CA GLU A 141 -2.50 -10.39 6.52
C GLU A 141 -2.35 -11.45 5.43
N PHE A 142 -1.62 -11.10 4.39
CA PHE A 142 -1.24 -11.98 3.30
C PHE A 142 0.19 -12.46 3.48
N ASP A 143 0.43 -13.73 3.19
CA ASP A 143 1.74 -14.26 2.85
C ASP A 143 2.29 -13.59 1.58
N ALA A 144 3.61 -13.43 1.46
CA ALA A 144 4.26 -12.80 0.32
C ALA A 144 3.89 -13.42 -1.05
N GLU A 145 3.56 -14.71 -1.10
CA GLU A 145 3.22 -15.45 -2.31
C GLU A 145 1.71 -15.66 -2.47
N PHE A 146 0.87 -14.83 -1.83
CA PHE A 146 -0.60 -14.95 -1.93
C PHE A 146 -1.13 -14.86 -3.37
N ILE A 147 -0.41 -14.16 -4.25
CA ILE A 147 -0.55 -14.26 -5.70
C ILE A 147 0.77 -14.83 -6.23
N PRO A 148 0.76 -15.99 -6.90
CA PRO A 148 1.98 -16.63 -7.36
C PRO A 148 2.82 -15.73 -8.28
N SER A 149 4.13 -15.65 -8.02
CA SER A 149 5.09 -14.86 -8.82
C SER A 149 4.79 -13.35 -8.86
N LEU A 150 3.97 -12.83 -7.95
CA LEU A 150 3.67 -11.40 -7.90
C LEU A 150 4.89 -10.63 -7.41
N GLU A 151 5.37 -9.68 -8.23
CA GLU A 151 6.41 -8.78 -7.79
C GLU A 151 5.80 -7.67 -6.92
N ILE A 152 6.20 -7.65 -5.65
CA ILE A 152 5.85 -6.60 -4.70
C ILE A 152 7.11 -5.77 -4.39
N VAL A 153 7.02 -4.47 -4.65
CA VAL A 153 8.16 -3.53 -4.56
C VAL A 153 7.86 -2.45 -3.54
N LYS A 154 8.86 -2.09 -2.73
CA LYS A 154 8.76 -1.03 -1.74
C LYS A 154 8.62 0.33 -2.42
N VAL A 155 7.70 1.16 -1.93
CA VAL A 155 7.56 2.55 -2.37
C VAL A 155 8.71 3.40 -1.83
N GLU A 156 9.25 4.24 -2.70
CA GLU A 156 10.21 5.29 -2.38
C GLU A 156 9.49 6.61 -2.11
N TYR A 157 9.84 7.22 -0.97
CA TYR A 157 9.22 8.45 -0.50
C TYR A 157 10.10 9.67 -0.79
N SER A 158 9.56 10.64 -1.52
CA SER A 158 10.27 11.87 -1.94
C SER A 158 9.43 13.12 -1.68
N ASN A 159 10.08 14.27 -1.49
CA ASN A 159 9.39 15.57 -1.46
C ASN A 159 9.13 16.09 -2.88
N ASN A 160 9.90 15.60 -3.85
CA ASN A 160 9.83 16.02 -5.24
C ASN A 160 9.19 14.92 -6.09
N ARG A 161 8.32 15.33 -7.01
CA ARG A 161 7.80 14.45 -8.05
C ARG A 161 8.90 14.12 -9.05
N ASP A 162 8.82 12.93 -9.61
CA ASP A 162 9.75 12.53 -10.66
C ASP A 162 9.45 13.28 -11.95
N TYR A 163 10.51 13.56 -12.71
CA TYR A 163 10.40 14.10 -14.05
C TYR A 163 10.34 12.96 -15.06
N LEU A 164 9.44 13.07 -16.04
CA LEU A 164 9.44 12.26 -17.25
C LEU A 164 9.77 13.14 -18.45
N THR A 165 10.73 12.68 -19.24
CA THR A 165 11.03 13.26 -20.55
C THR A 165 10.13 12.63 -21.62
N PHE A 166 10.10 13.21 -22.83
CA PHE A 166 9.34 12.60 -23.93
C PHE A 166 9.91 11.25 -24.32
N GLU A 167 11.25 11.11 -24.26
CA GLU A 167 11.96 9.86 -24.48
C GLU A 167 11.53 8.79 -23.47
N ASP A 168 11.39 9.15 -22.19
CA ASP A 168 10.88 8.20 -21.18
C ASP A 168 9.47 7.71 -21.50
N ILE A 169 8.61 8.59 -22.00
CA ILE A 169 7.23 8.24 -22.35
C ILE A 169 7.22 7.37 -23.60
N ASP A 170 7.94 7.75 -24.65
CA ASP A 170 8.02 7.03 -25.92
C ASP A 170 8.59 5.62 -25.73
N ASP A 171 9.71 5.51 -25.02
CA ASP A 171 10.38 4.24 -24.67
C ASP A 171 9.57 3.40 -23.66
N SER A 172 8.50 3.95 -23.09
CA SER A 172 7.74 3.35 -22.00
C SER A 172 8.59 3.06 -20.75
N ASN A 173 9.56 3.94 -20.49
CA ASN A 173 10.47 3.92 -19.34
C ASN A 173 9.97 4.84 -18.21
N PHE A 174 8.79 4.50 -17.66
CA PHE A 174 8.13 5.25 -16.58
C PHE A 174 7.73 4.38 -15.38
N GLN A 175 8.23 3.16 -15.29
CA GLN A 175 7.87 2.16 -14.25
C GLN A 175 8.20 2.68 -12.85
N ARG A 176 9.28 3.47 -12.71
CA ARG A 176 9.66 4.12 -11.44
C ARG A 176 8.53 4.94 -10.81
N ILE A 177 7.65 5.51 -11.64
CA ILE A 177 6.53 6.34 -11.19
C ILE A 177 5.54 5.53 -10.34
N PHE A 178 5.36 4.24 -10.63
CA PHE A 178 4.51 3.37 -9.81
C PHE A 178 4.98 3.25 -8.38
N TYR A 179 6.26 3.49 -8.10
CA TYR A 179 6.87 3.25 -6.79
C TYR A 179 7.34 4.55 -6.14
N ARG A 180 6.83 5.71 -6.58
CA ARG A 180 7.15 7.01 -6.01
C ARG A 180 5.93 7.61 -5.31
N LYS A 181 6.11 8.11 -4.09
CA LYS A 181 5.07 8.78 -3.30
C LYS A 181 5.61 9.94 -2.49
N SER A 182 4.75 10.88 -2.09
CA SER A 182 5.11 11.98 -1.20
C SER A 182 5.53 11.47 0.18
N LYS A 183 6.58 12.07 0.78
CA LYS A 183 7.05 11.73 2.14
C LYS A 183 5.98 11.90 3.22
N GLU A 184 4.98 12.74 3.00
CA GLU A 184 3.84 12.92 3.93
C GLU A 184 3.09 11.60 4.17
N TRP A 185 3.11 10.67 3.21
CA TRP A 185 2.49 9.34 3.31
C TRP A 185 3.47 8.25 3.77
N GLY A 186 4.67 8.63 4.22
CA GLY A 186 5.72 7.69 4.65
C GLY A 186 5.29 6.73 5.77
N TYR A 187 4.30 7.14 6.57
CA TYR A 187 3.75 6.33 7.65
C TYR A 187 3.03 5.07 7.16
N GLU A 188 2.63 5.03 5.89
CA GLU A 188 1.96 3.88 5.28
C GLU A 188 2.90 2.70 5.06
N GLN A 189 4.22 2.93 4.98
CA GLN A 189 5.22 1.90 4.72
C GLN A 189 4.81 1.02 3.53
N GLU A 190 4.44 1.69 2.44
CA GLU A 190 3.72 1.10 1.32
C GLU A 190 4.62 0.21 0.47
N TYR A 191 4.05 -0.90 0.04
CA TYR A 191 4.56 -1.76 -1.00
C TYR A 191 3.51 -1.89 -2.08
N ARG A 192 3.93 -1.92 -3.35
CA ARG A 192 3.05 -1.98 -4.49
C ARG A 192 3.35 -3.19 -5.35
N ALA A 193 2.29 -3.82 -5.84
CA ALA A 193 2.35 -4.67 -7.01
C ALA A 193 1.64 -3.98 -8.18
N VAL A 194 2.17 -4.15 -9.38
CA VAL A 194 1.67 -3.51 -10.60
C VAL A 194 1.44 -4.58 -11.65
N LEU A 195 0.23 -4.64 -12.20
CA LEU A 195 -0.14 -5.60 -13.24
C LEU A 195 -0.93 -4.90 -14.37
N PRO A 196 -0.82 -5.39 -15.62
CA PRO A 196 -1.72 -4.96 -16.69
C PRO A 196 -3.18 -5.26 -16.32
N LEU A 197 -4.05 -4.26 -16.43
CA LEU A 197 -5.49 -4.41 -16.12
C LEU A 197 -6.22 -5.39 -17.03
N SER A 198 -5.66 -5.66 -18.21
CA SER A 198 -6.13 -6.67 -19.16
C SER A 198 -5.99 -8.10 -18.63
N GLU A 199 -5.14 -8.33 -17.63
CA GLU A 199 -4.93 -9.65 -16.99
C GLU A 199 -5.87 -9.88 -15.80
N ALA A 200 -6.78 -8.94 -15.51
CA ALA A 200 -7.72 -9.08 -14.41
C ALA A 200 -8.63 -10.30 -14.59
N SER A 201 -8.69 -11.16 -13.57
CA SER A 201 -9.59 -12.30 -13.49
C SER A 201 -11.07 -11.92 -13.62
N LYS A 202 -11.43 -10.72 -13.16
CA LYS A 202 -12.80 -10.19 -13.23
C LYS A 202 -12.81 -8.67 -13.34
N VAL A 203 -13.66 -8.16 -14.21
CA VAL A 203 -13.93 -6.72 -14.35
C VAL A 203 -15.38 -6.44 -13.97
N ILE A 204 -15.62 -5.46 -13.09
CA ILE A 204 -16.95 -4.99 -12.70
C ILE A 204 -17.11 -3.53 -13.15
N ASP A 205 -18.23 -3.24 -13.83
CA ASP A 205 -18.61 -1.91 -14.33
C ASP A 205 -17.50 -1.22 -15.15
N GLU A 206 -16.68 -2.00 -15.86
CA GLU A 206 -15.53 -1.53 -16.66
C GLU A 206 -14.47 -0.74 -15.87
N LYS A 207 -14.55 -0.72 -14.53
CA LYS A 207 -13.74 0.16 -13.66
C LYS A 207 -13.04 -0.56 -12.52
N ILE A 208 -13.58 -1.69 -12.09
CA ILE A 208 -13.05 -2.45 -10.95
C ILE A 208 -12.41 -3.72 -11.50
N HIS A 209 -11.08 -3.73 -11.49
CA HIS A 209 -10.27 -4.85 -11.95
C HIS A 209 -9.84 -5.68 -10.74
N LEU A 210 -10.25 -6.94 -10.74
CA LEU A 210 -10.04 -7.88 -9.66
C LEU A 210 -9.16 -9.03 -10.12
N PHE A 211 -8.18 -9.37 -9.30
CA PHE A 211 -7.23 -10.47 -9.51
C PHE A 211 -7.47 -11.54 -8.46
N ASP A 212 -7.50 -12.79 -8.88
CA ASP A 212 -7.61 -13.92 -7.95
C ASP A 212 -6.33 -14.06 -7.12
N PHE A 213 -6.48 -14.50 -5.88
CA PHE A 213 -5.38 -14.87 -5.00
C PHE A 213 -5.70 -16.16 -4.27
N ASN A 214 -4.68 -16.83 -3.75
CA ASN A 214 -4.85 -18.07 -2.99
C ASN A 214 -5.31 -17.76 -1.55
N LYS A 215 -6.55 -18.12 -1.19
CA LYS A 215 -7.10 -17.93 0.16
C LYS A 215 -6.29 -18.64 1.25
N LYS A 216 -5.59 -19.74 0.94
CA LYS A 216 -4.67 -20.44 1.87
C LYS A 216 -3.52 -19.57 2.35
N ASN A 217 -3.21 -18.51 1.62
CA ASN A 217 -2.12 -17.58 1.91
C ASN A 217 -2.61 -16.36 2.71
N ILE A 218 -3.85 -16.34 3.19
CA ILE A 218 -4.26 -15.45 4.27
C ILE A 218 -3.80 -16.06 5.59
N ARG A 219 -2.98 -15.31 6.34
CA ARG A 219 -2.37 -15.77 7.60
C ARG A 219 -3.17 -15.35 8.81
N SER A 220 -3.65 -14.12 8.83
CA SER A 220 -4.40 -13.59 9.96
C SER A 220 -5.40 -12.51 9.57
N ILE A 221 -6.40 -12.33 10.42
CA ILE A 221 -7.31 -11.19 10.41
C ILE A 221 -7.11 -10.42 11.73
N THR A 222 -6.95 -9.11 11.65
CA THR A 222 -6.97 -8.24 12.84
C THR A 222 -8.19 -7.32 12.79
N PHE A 223 -9.08 -7.44 13.76
CA PHE A 223 -10.28 -6.61 13.88
C PHE A 223 -9.97 -5.27 14.54
N GLY A 224 -10.56 -4.19 14.03
CA GLY A 224 -10.40 -2.86 14.61
C GLY A 224 -11.12 -2.71 15.95
N CYS A 225 -10.63 -1.78 16.77
CA CYS A 225 -11.15 -1.55 18.12
C CYS A 225 -12.56 -0.96 18.16
N MET A 226 -13.08 -0.47 17.03
CA MET A 226 -14.45 0.04 16.90
C MET A 226 -15.36 -0.88 16.10
N MET A 227 -14.93 -2.12 15.81
CA MET A 227 -15.71 -3.07 15.05
C MET A 227 -16.72 -3.80 15.95
N ASP A 228 -17.97 -3.91 15.48
CA ASP A 228 -19.05 -4.60 16.18
C ASP A 228 -18.80 -6.13 16.28
N GLU A 229 -19.13 -6.75 17.41
CA GLU A 229 -18.92 -8.19 17.63
C GLU A 229 -19.67 -9.07 16.62
N GLU A 230 -20.89 -8.68 16.23
CA GLU A 230 -21.65 -9.40 15.19
C GLU A 230 -20.90 -9.44 13.85
N LYS A 231 -20.23 -8.34 13.48
CA LYS A 231 -19.44 -8.25 12.25
C LYS A 231 -18.14 -9.03 12.34
N LYS A 232 -17.51 -9.07 13.52
CA LYS A 232 -16.32 -9.91 13.77
C LYS A 232 -16.70 -11.38 13.58
N GLN A 233 -17.80 -11.81 14.21
CA GLN A 233 -18.29 -13.18 14.10
C GLN A 233 -18.63 -13.53 12.65
N GLU A 234 -19.26 -12.63 11.89
CA GLU A 234 -19.54 -12.90 10.48
C GLU A 234 -18.26 -13.16 9.65
N ILE A 235 -17.17 -12.44 9.92
CA ILE A 235 -15.89 -12.68 9.23
C ILE A 235 -15.26 -14.01 9.67
N ILE A 236 -15.34 -14.35 10.95
CA ILE A 236 -14.85 -15.63 11.47
C ILE A 236 -15.60 -16.78 10.80
N ASP A 237 -16.94 -16.74 10.83
CA ASP A 237 -17.80 -17.77 10.22
C ASP A 237 -17.53 -17.90 8.72
N LEU A 238 -17.31 -16.78 8.02
CA LEU A 238 -17.00 -16.77 6.59
C LEU A 238 -15.71 -17.56 6.28
N ILE A 239 -14.69 -17.42 7.12
CA ILE A 239 -13.39 -18.08 6.94
C ILE A 239 -13.45 -19.54 7.41
N GLU A 240 -14.03 -19.81 8.58
CA GLU A 240 -14.09 -21.16 9.16
C GLU A 240 -15.01 -22.11 8.37
N CYS A 241 -16.01 -21.57 7.66
CA CYS A 241 -16.91 -22.38 6.82
C CYS A 241 -16.40 -22.60 5.39
N ASP A 242 -15.21 -22.09 5.03
CA ASP A 242 -14.64 -22.19 3.68
C ASP A 242 -13.30 -22.95 3.70
N ASP A 243 -13.34 -24.20 3.23
CA ASP A 243 -12.18 -25.11 3.19
C ASP A 243 -11.04 -24.63 2.26
N GLU A 244 -11.25 -23.57 1.47
CA GLU A 244 -10.17 -22.94 0.70
C GLU A 244 -9.18 -22.18 1.60
N PHE A 245 -9.56 -21.79 2.82
CA PHE A 245 -8.65 -21.14 3.76
C PHE A 245 -7.72 -22.15 4.42
N GLY A 246 -6.53 -21.67 4.80
CA GLY A 246 -5.62 -22.40 5.68
C GLY A 246 -6.01 -22.19 7.15
N VAL A 247 -5.05 -22.38 8.05
CA VAL A 247 -5.19 -21.90 9.42
C VAL A 247 -5.06 -20.39 9.40
N VAL A 248 -6.10 -19.69 9.87
CA VAL A 248 -6.13 -18.22 9.95
C VAL A 248 -6.23 -17.81 11.41
N ASP A 249 -5.28 -16.98 11.85
CA ASP A 249 -5.30 -16.43 13.20
C ASP A 249 -6.21 -15.20 13.28
N PHE A 250 -6.97 -15.07 14.36
CA PHE A 250 -7.85 -13.94 14.61
C PHE A 250 -7.34 -13.09 15.77
N ASN A 251 -7.17 -11.79 15.51
CA ASN A 251 -6.63 -10.81 16.44
C ASN A 251 -7.61 -9.66 16.64
N HIS A 252 -7.63 -9.08 17.84
CA HIS A 252 -8.55 -8.03 18.24
C HIS A 252 -7.74 -6.83 18.73
N ALA A 253 -7.89 -5.70 18.04
CA ALA A 253 -7.33 -4.44 18.50
C ALA A 253 -8.23 -3.81 19.58
N LEU A 254 -7.62 -3.25 20.62
CA LEU A 254 -8.26 -2.51 21.69
C LEU A 254 -7.54 -1.18 21.89
N LEU A 255 -8.23 -0.20 22.48
CA LEU A 255 -7.58 1.05 22.87
C LEU A 255 -6.71 0.83 24.12
N ASN A 256 -5.51 1.42 24.14
CA ASN A 256 -4.70 1.51 25.35
C ASN A 256 -5.23 2.61 26.28
N ASP A 257 -5.21 2.38 27.59
CA ASP A 257 -5.68 3.35 28.60
C ASP A 257 -4.66 4.46 28.93
N GLU A 258 -3.37 4.24 28.64
CA GLU A 258 -2.26 5.08 29.08
C GLU A 258 -1.57 5.86 27.95
N ASP A 259 -1.67 5.41 26.70
CA ASP A 259 -0.98 6.01 25.55
C ASP A 259 -1.82 5.96 24.27
N PHE A 260 -1.45 6.75 23.26
CA PHE A 260 -2.06 6.79 21.92
C PHE A 260 -1.64 5.60 21.07
N CYS A 261 -1.93 4.39 21.55
CA CYS A 261 -1.62 3.14 20.85
C CYS A 261 -2.76 2.11 20.98
N LEU A 262 -2.64 1.05 20.18
CA LEU A 262 -3.55 -0.09 20.22
C LEU A 262 -2.92 -1.24 21.01
N GLN A 263 -3.76 -1.99 21.71
CA GLN A 263 -3.45 -3.28 22.32
C GLN A 263 -4.00 -4.40 21.45
N PHE A 264 -3.30 -5.52 21.33
CA PHE A 264 -3.78 -6.65 20.53
C PHE A 264 -3.95 -7.90 21.39
N TYR A 265 -4.98 -8.67 21.08
CA TYR A 265 -5.31 -9.94 21.75
C TYR A 265 -5.67 -10.96 20.68
N ASP A 266 -5.23 -12.20 20.84
CA ASP A 266 -5.77 -13.29 20.03
C ASP A 266 -7.17 -13.71 20.54
N THR A 267 -7.88 -14.52 19.76
CA THR A 267 -9.21 -15.03 20.14
C THR A 267 -9.18 -15.94 21.38
N SER A 268 -8.04 -16.51 21.76
CA SER A 268 -7.89 -17.24 23.02
C SER A 268 -7.80 -16.32 24.26
N GLY A 269 -7.74 -14.99 24.03
CA GLY A 269 -7.58 -13.97 25.05
C GLY A 269 -6.13 -13.73 25.45
N SER A 270 -5.15 -14.33 24.76
CA SER A 270 -3.73 -14.12 25.06
C SER A 270 -3.33 -12.71 24.65
N TRP A 271 -2.83 -11.95 25.62
CA TRP A 271 -2.43 -10.56 25.44
C TRP A 271 -1.02 -10.47 24.88
N THR A 272 -0.89 -9.72 23.80
CA THR A 272 0.29 -9.75 22.93
C THR A 272 1.30 -8.67 23.22
N ASN A 273 0.86 -7.50 23.70
CA ASN A 273 1.68 -6.29 23.75
C ASN A 273 1.78 -5.60 25.11
N HIS A 274 1.68 -6.37 26.20
CA HIS A 274 1.86 -5.84 27.56
C HIS A 274 3.32 -5.92 28.04
N PRO A 275 3.88 -4.82 28.59
CA PRO A 275 5.27 -4.79 29.05
C PRO A 275 5.54 -5.53 30.38
N SER A 276 4.57 -6.22 30.99
CA SER A 276 4.84 -6.99 32.22
C SER A 276 5.49 -8.34 31.89
N PRO A 277 6.79 -8.54 32.18
CA PRO A 277 7.50 -9.76 31.79
C PRO A 277 7.16 -10.95 32.70
N PHE A 278 6.46 -10.72 33.82
CA PHE A 278 6.19 -11.73 34.86
C PHE A 278 4.74 -11.77 35.34
N GLY A 279 3.88 -10.88 34.83
CA GLY A 279 2.45 -10.89 35.11
C GLY A 279 1.70 -11.49 33.95
N PHE A 280 1.71 -12.82 33.81
CA PHE A 280 0.67 -13.51 33.05
C PHE A 280 -0.66 -13.16 33.72
N LYS A 281 -1.35 -12.14 33.22
CA LYS A 281 -2.78 -12.02 33.46
C LYS A 281 -3.37 -13.25 32.76
N ILE A 282 -3.71 -14.26 33.55
CA ILE A 282 -4.51 -15.43 33.13
C ILE A 282 -5.94 -14.91 32.87
N VAL A 283 -6.09 -13.98 31.94
CA VAL A 283 -7.38 -13.50 31.49
C VAL A 283 -7.63 -14.26 30.20
N ARG A 284 -8.38 -15.36 30.31
CA ARG A 284 -8.75 -16.26 29.20
C ARG A 284 -9.88 -15.69 28.33
N THR A 285 -10.01 -14.36 28.30
CA THR A 285 -11.10 -13.64 27.63
C THR A 285 -10.58 -12.28 27.18
N ILE A 286 -10.91 -11.87 25.96
CA ILE A 286 -10.57 -10.52 25.47
C ILE A 286 -11.25 -9.49 26.39
N PRO A 287 -10.54 -8.47 26.91
CA PRO A 287 -11.15 -7.42 27.71
C PRO A 287 -12.28 -6.71 26.94
N GLN A 288 -13.27 -6.15 27.65
CA GLN A 288 -14.25 -5.33 26.96
C GLN A 288 -13.59 -4.04 26.45
N GLN A 289 -13.85 -3.72 25.19
CA GLN A 289 -13.47 -2.44 24.61
C GLN A 289 -14.06 -1.30 25.44
N LYS A 290 -13.26 -0.23 25.65
CA LYS A 290 -13.73 0.98 26.32
C LYS A 290 -14.99 1.51 25.66
N LYS A 291 -16.06 1.69 26.43
CA LYS A 291 -17.27 2.38 25.95
C LYS A 291 -16.90 3.83 25.64
N LEU A 292 -17.16 4.25 24.40
CA LEU A 292 -17.06 5.66 23.99
C LEU A 292 -18.17 6.50 24.64
#